data_AF-A0AAV0YYC5-F1
#
_entry.id   AF-A0AAV0YYC5-F1
#
_cell.length_a   1.000
_cell.length_b   1.000
_cell.length_c   1.000
_cell.angle_alpha   90.00
_cell.angle_beta   90.00
_cell.angle_gamma   90.00
#
_symmetry.space_group_name_H-M   'P 1'
#
loop_
_entity.id
_entity.type
_entity.pdbx_description
1 polymer ?
#
loop_
_entity_poly.entity_id
_entity_poly.type
_entity_poly.pdbx_seq_one_letter_code
_entity_poly.pdbx_strand_id
1 'polypeptide(L)'
;MKDCPYAYYVHCFAHQLQLALVTASIEVKPIHKFFEKLTLIVNVVCSSAKRHDELQVSQLDEIEYLLEIGELVTSKGENQIGTLKRAGDTRWGSHFSSISSLITMYEATYNVSRKFSKEGLSYVSHGDADSAYNYLKSFDFIFILHLMKEIMGITNMLCQDLRFGRSRLDENQVTIEHYFRVEIFFTTIDKQLQELNNKFSEQAIDLLTLSCALSPKDNYKAFNIDTIRTLVEKYHPMDFNEKKKINLKFQLRHFIIGARQASSLNNLSTIQELCSSLVASEKKEIYYLFDRLFRLIMTLPHDMGNIEKEIITNIDSETIIIDDFKLLKNYRILL
;
A
#
# COMPACT_ATOMS: atom_id res chain seq x y z
N MET A 1 -7.56 25.70 46.07
CA MET A 1 -7.90 24.83 44.93
C MET A 1 -7.87 23.39 45.42
N LYS A 2 -8.99 22.67 45.36
CA LYS A 2 -9.02 21.23 45.67
C LYS A 2 -8.62 20.50 44.39
N ASP A 3 -7.40 20.00 44.34
CA ASP A 3 -6.95 19.13 43.25
C ASP A 3 -7.82 17.88 43.20
N CYS A 4 -8.31 17.54 42.01
CA CYS A 4 -9.23 16.43 41.80
C CYS A 4 -8.41 15.14 41.66
N PRO A 5 -8.39 14.22 42.65
CA PRO A 5 -7.52 13.04 42.63
C PRO A 5 -7.83 12.08 41.47
N TYR A 6 -9.03 12.18 40.90
CA TYR A 6 -9.45 11.41 39.73
C TYR A 6 -8.78 11.86 38.42
N ALA A 7 -8.33 13.12 38.31
CA ALA A 7 -7.63 13.61 37.11
C ALA A 7 -6.24 12.96 36.96
N TYR A 8 -5.58 12.64 38.07
CA TYR A 8 -4.29 11.94 38.10
C TYR A 8 -4.41 10.50 37.60
N TYR A 9 -5.47 9.79 38.00
CA TYR A 9 -5.74 8.40 37.63
C TYR A 9 -6.09 8.23 36.14
N VAL A 10 -6.80 9.19 35.56
CA VAL A 10 -7.16 9.18 34.13
C VAL A 10 -5.94 9.46 33.24
N HIS A 11 -5.08 10.41 33.65
CA HIS A 11 -3.86 10.73 32.92
C HIS A 11 -2.83 9.58 32.96
N CYS A 12 -2.80 8.78 34.03
CA CYS A 12 -1.89 7.64 34.11
C CYS A 12 -2.26 6.55 33.10
N PHE A 13 -3.54 6.24 32.87
CA PHE A 13 -3.91 5.15 31.95
C PHE A 13 -3.65 5.44 30.49
N ALA A 14 -3.98 6.65 30.00
CA ALA A 14 -3.64 7.01 28.63
C ALA A 14 -2.12 7.00 28.39
N HIS A 15 -1.35 7.37 29.42
CA HIS A 15 0.11 7.29 29.36
C HIS A 15 0.64 5.85 29.40
N GLN A 16 0.10 4.99 30.27
CA GLN A 16 0.44 3.57 30.34
C GLN A 16 0.10 2.84 29.05
N LEU A 17 -1.06 3.13 28.43
CA LEU A 17 -1.42 2.63 27.12
C LEU A 17 -0.40 3.03 26.06
N GLN A 18 0.02 4.30 26.03
CA GLN A 18 1.05 4.74 25.10
C GLN A 18 2.39 4.01 25.31
N LEU A 19 2.82 3.83 26.56
CA LEU A 19 4.06 3.12 26.87
C LEU A 19 3.99 1.64 26.46
N ALA A 20 2.91 0.95 26.79
CA ALA A 20 2.71 -0.47 26.43
C ALA A 20 2.76 -0.69 24.92
N LEU A 21 2.12 0.21 24.14
CA LEU A 21 2.12 0.15 22.68
C LEU A 21 3.48 0.46 22.07
N VAL A 22 4.20 1.47 22.58
CA VAL A 22 5.58 1.75 22.14
C VAL A 22 6.46 0.54 22.39
N THR A 23 6.43 -0.03 23.60
CA THR A 23 7.23 -1.21 23.94
C THR A 23 6.89 -2.40 23.04
N ALA A 24 5.60 -2.72 22.87
CA ALA A 24 5.17 -3.80 21.99
C ALA A 24 5.62 -3.60 20.53
N SER A 25 5.60 -2.36 20.02
CA SER A 25 6.03 -2.04 18.66
C SER A 25 7.54 -2.23 18.43
N ILE A 26 8.36 -2.03 19.46
CA ILE A 26 9.81 -2.23 19.42
C ILE A 26 10.15 -3.73 19.42
N GLU A 27 9.38 -4.53 20.16
CA GLU A 27 9.57 -5.99 20.21
C GLU A 27 9.22 -6.66 18.87
N VAL A 28 8.27 -6.10 18.11
CA VAL A 28 7.90 -6.59 16.78
C VAL A 28 8.86 -6.03 15.72
N LYS A 29 9.88 -6.82 15.36
CA LYS A 29 10.95 -6.41 14.43
C LYS A 29 10.47 -5.73 13.13
N PRO A 30 9.43 -6.23 12.42
CA PRO A 30 8.93 -5.56 11.20
C PRO A 30 8.38 -4.15 11.48
N ILE A 31 7.65 -3.96 12.59
CA ILE A 31 7.07 -2.67 12.99
C ILE A 31 8.18 -1.70 13.42
N HIS A 32 9.16 -2.17 14.17
CA HIS A 32 10.32 -1.36 14.55
C HIS A 32 11.07 -0.83 13.31
N LYS A 33 11.42 -1.73 12.38
CA LYS A 33 12.05 -1.36 11.10
C LYS A 33 11.18 -0.41 10.28
N PHE A 34 9.87 -0.57 10.31
CA PHE A 34 8.95 0.34 9.63
C PHE A 34 9.10 1.77 10.16
N PHE A 35 9.18 1.98 11.47
CA PHE A 35 9.35 3.33 12.04
C PHE A 35 10.71 3.96 11.73
N GLU A 36 11.77 3.16 11.61
CA GLU A 36 13.07 3.63 11.12
C GLU A 36 12.97 4.11 9.67
N LYS A 37 12.35 3.30 8.79
CA LYS A 37 12.09 3.66 7.38
C LYS A 37 11.24 4.91 7.25
N LEU A 38 10.16 5.01 8.04
CA LEU A 38 9.28 6.18 8.08
C LEU A 38 10.06 7.45 8.45
N THR A 39 10.91 7.36 9.48
CA THR A 39 11.75 8.48 9.92
C THR A 39 12.71 8.92 8.83
N LEU A 40 13.34 7.96 8.14
CA LEU A 40 14.20 8.25 7.00
C LEU A 40 13.45 8.97 5.87
N ILE A 41 12.27 8.47 5.47
CA ILE A 41 11.45 9.08 4.41
C ILE A 41 11.10 10.54 4.77
N VAL A 42 10.59 10.77 5.98
CA VAL A 42 10.22 12.12 6.44
C VAL A 42 11.45 13.03 6.48
N ASN A 43 12.60 12.54 6.94
CA ASN A 43 13.84 13.32 6.96
C ASN A 43 14.34 13.65 5.56
N VAL A 44 14.33 12.69 4.63
CA VAL A 44 14.74 12.90 3.24
C VAL A 44 13.92 14.03 2.62
N VAL A 45 12.60 13.98 2.75
CA VAL A 45 11.69 14.93 2.12
C VAL A 45 11.71 16.29 2.85
N CYS A 46 11.85 16.30 4.17
CA CYS A 46 11.84 17.54 4.98
C CYS A 46 13.24 18.08 5.33
N SER A 47 14.31 17.58 4.70
CA SER A 47 15.71 17.95 5.03
C SER A 47 16.13 19.32 4.48
N SER A 48 15.42 19.86 3.49
CA SER A 48 15.74 21.16 2.89
C SER A 48 14.49 21.91 2.45
N ALA A 49 14.57 23.24 2.45
CA ALA A 49 13.50 24.10 1.94
C ALA A 49 13.12 23.74 0.49
N LYS A 50 14.12 23.49 -0.38
CA LYS A 50 13.87 23.08 -1.77
C LYS A 50 12.98 21.83 -1.86
N ARG A 51 13.26 20.79 -1.07
CA ARG A 51 12.47 19.54 -1.10
C ARG A 51 11.07 19.74 -0.54
N HIS A 52 10.93 20.62 0.45
CA HIS A 52 9.65 21.00 1.00
C HIS A 52 8.79 21.76 -0.02
N ASP A 53 9.38 22.71 -0.75
CA ASP A 53 8.67 23.45 -1.80
C ASP A 53 8.21 22.50 -2.92
N GLU A 54 9.07 21.57 -3.34
CA GLU A 54 8.74 20.53 -4.33
C GLU A 54 7.62 19.60 -3.85
N LEU A 55 7.57 19.28 -2.55
CA LEU A 55 6.48 18.51 -1.97
C LEU A 55 5.15 19.26 -2.05
N GLN A 56 5.15 20.57 -1.76
CA GLN A 56 3.95 21.38 -1.83
C GLN A 56 3.46 21.57 -3.27
N VAL A 57 4.37 21.74 -4.23
CA VAL A 57 4.04 21.79 -5.67
C VAL A 57 3.43 20.46 -6.12
N SER A 58 4.09 19.34 -5.81
CA SER A 58 3.59 18.00 -6.18
C SER A 58 2.21 17.70 -5.57
N GLN A 59 1.96 18.16 -4.33
CA GLN A 59 0.66 18.03 -3.69
C GLN A 59 -0.42 18.89 -4.37
N LEU A 60 -0.07 20.10 -4.80
CA LEU A 60 -0.99 20.97 -5.54
C LEU A 60 -1.38 20.36 -6.89
N ASP A 61 -0.40 19.85 -7.64
CA ASP A 61 -0.64 19.20 -8.93
C ASP A 61 -1.57 17.98 -8.78
N GLU A 62 -1.38 17.19 -7.72
CA GLU A 62 -2.24 16.05 -7.39
C GLU A 62 -3.68 16.48 -7.07
N ILE A 63 -3.84 17.50 -6.22
CA ILE A 63 -5.17 18.03 -5.87
C ILE A 63 -5.88 18.60 -7.09
N GLU A 64 -5.18 19.33 -7.96
CA GLU A 64 -5.72 19.88 -9.19
C GLU A 64 -6.20 18.76 -10.13
N TYR A 65 -5.36 17.74 -10.35
CA TYR A 65 -5.74 16.57 -11.14
C TYR A 65 -6.98 15.85 -10.58
N LEU A 66 -7.03 15.61 -9.27
CA LEU A 66 -8.16 14.94 -8.63
C LEU A 66 -9.46 15.76 -8.67
N LEU A 67 -9.37 17.10 -8.68
CA LEU A 67 -10.52 17.98 -8.92
C LEU A 67 -10.99 17.91 -10.38
N GLU A 68 -10.07 17.85 -11.34
CA GLU A 68 -10.39 17.75 -12.77
C GLU A 68 -11.17 16.47 -13.11
N ILE A 69 -10.78 15.33 -12.51
CA ILE A 69 -11.47 14.04 -12.72
C ILE A 69 -12.70 13.87 -11.81
N GLY A 70 -13.00 14.85 -10.96
CA GLY A 70 -14.18 14.84 -10.08
C GLY A 70 -14.09 13.89 -8.88
N GLU A 71 -12.90 13.39 -8.54
CA GLU A 71 -12.67 12.56 -7.33
C GLU A 71 -12.62 13.42 -6.05
N LEU A 72 -12.31 14.72 -6.17
CA LEU A 72 -12.39 15.68 -5.08
C LEU A 72 -13.49 16.72 -5.30
N VAL A 73 -14.06 17.20 -4.19
CA VAL A 73 -15.01 18.31 -4.16
C VAL A 73 -14.37 19.48 -3.45
N THR A 74 -14.52 20.69 -4.01
CA THR A 74 -14.07 21.92 -3.36
C THR A 74 -15.09 22.34 -2.30
N SER A 75 -14.66 22.38 -1.04
CA SER A 75 -15.43 22.99 0.05
C SER A 75 -14.52 23.74 1.04
N LYS A 76 -15.09 24.55 1.92
CA LYS A 76 -14.32 25.44 2.79
C LYS A 76 -13.50 24.62 3.81
N GLY A 77 -12.18 24.60 3.62
CA GLY A 77 -11.24 23.90 4.50
C GLY A 77 -10.73 22.57 3.97
N GLU A 78 -11.27 22.10 2.84
CA GLU A 78 -10.82 20.87 2.17
C GLU A 78 -9.59 21.10 1.30
N ASN A 79 -8.83 20.04 1.03
CA ASN A 79 -7.69 20.01 0.10
C ASN A 79 -6.59 21.03 0.45
N GLN A 80 -6.34 21.27 1.75
CA GLN A 80 -5.27 22.17 2.17
C GLN A 80 -3.90 21.54 1.91
N ILE A 81 -2.96 22.37 1.45
CA ILE A 81 -1.54 22.01 1.37
C ILE A 81 -1.06 21.68 2.78
N GLY A 82 -0.52 20.47 2.93
CA GLY A 82 -0.05 19.93 4.19
C GLY A 82 1.47 19.95 4.30
N THR A 83 1.94 19.41 5.42
CA THR A 83 3.36 19.10 5.64
C THR A 83 3.47 17.71 6.26
N LEU A 84 4.51 16.97 5.93
CA LEU A 84 4.82 15.73 6.65
C LEU A 84 5.14 16.05 8.11
N LYS A 85 4.47 15.35 9.02
CA LYS A 85 4.69 15.49 10.46
C LYS A 85 5.81 14.56 10.89
N ARG A 86 6.77 15.09 11.65
CA ARG A 86 7.80 14.26 12.29
C ARG A 86 7.22 13.55 13.50
N ALA A 87 7.51 12.26 13.62
CA ALA A 87 7.26 11.53 14.85
C ALA A 87 8.27 12.00 15.90
N GLY A 88 7.82 12.22 17.13
CA GLY A 88 8.70 12.43 18.28
C GLY A 88 8.86 11.12 19.05
N ASP A 89 10.09 10.82 19.46
CA ASP A 89 10.52 9.53 20.02
C ASP A 89 9.73 9.02 21.23
N THR A 90 8.96 9.89 21.89
CA THR A 90 8.32 9.60 23.18
C THR A 90 6.79 9.61 23.16
N ARG A 91 6.15 9.91 22.02
CA ARG A 91 4.68 10.10 21.98
C ARG A 91 4.05 9.34 20.83
N TRP A 92 3.36 8.25 21.15
CA TRP A 92 2.56 7.45 20.20
C TRP A 92 1.64 8.30 19.30
N GLY A 93 1.02 9.35 19.85
CA GLY A 93 0.17 10.27 19.06
C GLY A 93 0.93 11.05 17.97
N SER A 94 2.23 11.30 18.15
CA SER A 94 3.08 11.93 17.11
C SER A 94 3.44 10.95 16.00
N HIS A 95 3.67 9.68 16.32
CA HIS A 95 3.82 8.61 15.34
C HIS A 95 2.54 8.45 14.51
N PHE A 96 1.36 8.50 15.14
CA PHE A 96 0.08 8.44 14.43
C PHE A 96 -0.11 9.64 13.50
N SER A 97 0.27 10.83 13.96
CA SER A 97 0.24 12.06 13.16
C SER A 97 1.18 11.99 11.97
N SER A 98 2.37 11.40 12.15
CA SER A 98 3.35 11.17 11.07
C SER A 98 2.80 10.22 10.01
N ILE A 99 2.31 9.04 10.42
CA ILE A 99 1.66 8.05 9.54
C ILE A 99 0.49 8.68 8.77
N SER A 100 -0.38 9.41 9.47
CA SER A 100 -1.55 10.04 8.87
C SER A 100 -1.14 11.10 7.83
N SER A 101 -0.12 11.90 8.13
CA SER A 101 0.40 12.90 7.18
C SER A 101 1.05 12.26 5.96
N LEU A 102 1.79 11.15 6.14
CA LEU A 102 2.40 10.44 5.03
C LEU A 102 1.35 9.81 4.12
N ILE A 103 0.31 9.18 4.67
CA ILE A 103 -0.78 8.61 3.87
C ILE A 103 -1.51 9.70 3.09
N THR A 104 -1.73 10.87 3.70
CA THR A 104 -2.42 12.00 3.05
C THR A 104 -1.59 12.60 1.91
N MET A 105 -0.25 12.57 2.02
CA MET A 105 0.66 13.18 1.06
C MET A 105 1.48 12.11 0.32
N TYR A 106 0.95 10.91 0.17
CA TYR A 106 1.73 9.74 -0.23
C TYR A 106 2.28 9.90 -1.65
N GLU A 107 1.43 10.24 -2.62
CA GLU A 107 1.81 10.42 -4.02
C GLU A 107 2.78 11.61 -4.18
N ALA A 108 2.49 12.74 -3.55
CA ALA A 108 3.41 13.87 -3.49
C ALA A 108 4.80 13.46 -2.93
N THR A 109 4.84 12.69 -1.85
CA THR A 109 6.07 12.21 -1.20
C THR A 109 6.83 11.21 -2.08
N TYR A 110 6.10 10.32 -2.77
CA TYR A 110 6.64 9.36 -3.72
C TYR A 110 7.32 10.07 -4.89
N ASN A 111 6.66 11.06 -5.49
CA ASN A 111 7.17 11.83 -6.61
C ASN A 111 8.43 12.64 -6.26
N VAL A 112 8.43 13.30 -5.10
CA VAL A 112 9.61 14.00 -4.57
C VAL A 112 10.76 13.02 -4.35
N SER A 113 10.54 11.90 -3.66
CA SER A 113 11.58 10.90 -3.39
C SER A 113 12.16 10.34 -4.69
N ARG A 114 11.31 10.06 -5.69
CA ARG A 114 11.70 9.61 -7.03
C ARG A 114 12.56 10.64 -7.77
N LYS A 115 12.17 11.91 -7.74
CA LYS A 115 12.90 13.01 -8.39
C LYS A 115 14.30 13.14 -7.80
N PHE A 116 14.41 13.16 -6.47
CA PHE A 116 15.69 13.32 -5.79
C PHE A 116 16.58 12.07 -5.82
N SER A 117 16.00 10.87 -5.97
CA SER A 117 16.76 9.65 -6.31
C SER A 117 17.46 9.76 -7.66
N LYS A 118 16.91 10.55 -8.62
CA LYS A 118 17.52 10.74 -9.95
C LYS A 118 18.42 11.98 -10.08
N GLU A 119 18.15 13.03 -9.31
CA GLU A 119 18.78 14.37 -9.45
C GLU A 119 19.82 14.72 -8.36
N GLY A 120 20.12 13.81 -7.42
CA GLY A 120 20.91 14.10 -6.23
C GLY A 120 22.34 14.61 -6.50
N LEU A 121 22.66 15.84 -6.08
CA LEU A 121 23.98 16.48 -6.25
C LEU A 121 25.05 16.01 -5.23
N SER A 122 24.69 15.23 -4.20
CA SER A 122 25.64 14.65 -3.23
C SER A 122 25.40 13.15 -3.02
N TYR A 123 26.49 12.38 -2.98
CA TYR A 123 26.45 10.91 -2.93
C TYR A 123 25.68 10.36 -1.72
N VAL A 124 25.84 10.97 -0.54
CA VAL A 124 25.14 10.55 0.70
C VAL A 124 23.64 10.86 0.62
N SER A 125 23.26 12.03 0.12
CA SER A 125 21.84 12.38 -0.01
C SER A 125 21.13 11.61 -1.12
N HIS A 126 21.88 11.15 -2.12
CA HIS A 126 21.39 10.28 -3.19
C HIS A 126 21.05 8.88 -2.67
N GLY A 127 21.89 8.29 -1.81
CA GLY A 127 21.63 6.98 -1.22
C GLY A 127 20.37 6.96 -0.34
N ASP A 128 20.17 7.99 0.48
CA ASP A 128 19.00 8.09 1.34
C ASP A 128 17.72 8.37 0.52
N ALA A 129 17.79 9.21 -0.51
CA ALA A 129 16.65 9.48 -1.38
C ALA A 129 16.22 8.24 -2.18
N ASP A 130 17.20 7.47 -2.68
CA ASP A 130 16.94 6.20 -3.35
C ASP A 130 16.33 5.17 -2.39
N SER A 131 16.87 5.07 -1.18
CA SER A 131 16.32 4.19 -0.13
C SER A 131 14.89 4.57 0.23
N ALA A 132 14.60 5.86 0.43
CA ALA A 132 13.26 6.36 0.70
C ALA A 132 12.27 6.01 -0.43
N TYR A 133 12.69 6.23 -1.68
CA TYR A 133 11.89 5.88 -2.86
C TYR A 133 11.60 4.37 -2.93
N ASN A 134 12.63 3.54 -2.72
CA ASN A 134 12.49 2.08 -2.72
C ASN A 134 11.59 1.58 -1.57
N TYR A 135 11.66 2.21 -0.39
CA TYR A 135 10.76 1.90 0.72
C TYR A 135 9.32 2.29 0.41
N LEU A 136 9.08 3.48 -0.14
CA LEU A 136 7.73 3.90 -0.52
C LEU A 136 7.12 2.93 -1.53
N LYS A 137 7.91 2.42 -2.48
CA LYS A 137 7.47 1.42 -3.47
C LYS A 137 7.24 0.01 -2.88
N SER A 138 7.84 -0.32 -1.74
CA SER A 138 7.78 -1.66 -1.17
C SER A 138 6.41 -1.95 -0.57
N PHE A 139 5.88 -3.14 -0.88
CA PHE A 139 4.62 -3.60 -0.33
C PHE A 139 4.66 -3.69 1.19
N ASP A 140 5.74 -4.27 1.75
CA ASP A 140 5.92 -4.39 3.20
C ASP A 140 5.75 -3.05 3.92
N PHE A 141 6.27 -1.96 3.34
CA PHE A 141 6.15 -0.64 3.94
C PHE A 141 4.72 -0.11 3.86
N ILE A 142 4.07 -0.19 2.69
CA ILE A 142 2.68 0.27 2.49
C ILE A 142 1.73 -0.51 3.40
N PHE A 143 1.90 -1.82 3.48
CA PHE A 143 1.12 -2.70 4.33
C PHE A 143 1.26 -2.31 5.81
N ILE A 144 2.48 -2.21 6.32
CA ILE A 144 2.70 -1.85 7.73
C ILE A 144 2.24 -0.40 8.00
N LEU A 145 2.37 0.51 7.02
CA LEU A 145 1.86 1.89 7.12
C LEU A 145 0.35 1.91 7.38
N HIS A 146 -0.43 1.18 6.58
CA HIS A 146 -1.88 1.09 6.75
C HIS A 146 -2.28 0.30 8.01
N LEU A 147 -1.60 -0.81 8.31
CA LEU A 147 -1.80 -1.58 9.53
C LEU A 147 -1.61 -0.71 10.78
N MET A 148 -0.52 0.04 10.82
CA MET A 148 -0.22 0.94 11.94
C MET A 148 -1.21 2.10 11.99
N LYS A 149 -1.69 2.64 10.86
CA LYS A 149 -2.77 3.65 10.88
C LYS A 149 -4.02 3.14 11.60
N GLU A 150 -4.47 1.93 11.31
CA GLU A 150 -5.67 1.36 11.95
C GLU A 150 -5.45 1.12 13.45
N ILE A 151 -4.36 0.43 13.83
CA ILE A 151 -4.03 0.17 15.24
C ILE A 151 -3.90 1.49 16.01
N MET A 152 -3.19 2.46 15.45
CA MET A 152 -2.96 3.74 16.09
C MET A 152 -4.21 4.62 16.11
N GLY A 153 -5.10 4.49 15.12
CA GLY A 153 -6.39 5.15 15.10
C GLY A 153 -7.29 4.68 16.25
N ILE A 154 -7.44 3.36 16.39
CA ILE A 154 -8.21 2.75 17.49
C ILE A 154 -7.63 3.16 18.85
N THR A 155 -6.32 3.01 19.02
CA THR A 155 -5.65 3.32 20.30
C THR A 155 -5.66 4.82 20.60
N ASN A 156 -5.61 5.70 19.60
CA ASN A 156 -5.76 7.14 19.79
C ASN A 156 -7.18 7.52 20.21
N MET A 157 -8.23 6.90 19.64
CA MET A 157 -9.61 7.08 20.09
C MET A 157 -9.79 6.60 21.53
N LEU A 158 -9.32 5.40 21.86
CA LEU A 158 -9.35 4.88 23.23
C LEU A 158 -8.59 5.78 24.21
N CYS A 159 -7.41 6.30 23.82
CA CYS A 159 -6.66 7.27 24.63
C CYS A 159 -7.46 8.54 24.89
N GLN A 160 -8.22 9.03 23.90
CA GLN A 160 -9.07 10.21 24.05
C GLN A 160 -10.26 9.91 24.97
N ASP A 161 -10.96 8.80 24.75
CA ASP A 161 -12.10 8.41 25.59
C ASP A 161 -11.69 8.15 27.04
N LEU A 162 -10.52 7.52 27.26
CA LEU A 162 -9.96 7.33 28.59
C LEU A 162 -9.63 8.65 29.28
N ARG A 163 -9.19 9.69 28.54
CA ARG A 163 -8.94 11.04 29.08
C ARG A 163 -10.21 11.74 29.59
N PHE A 164 -11.39 11.33 29.11
CA PHE A 164 -12.69 11.89 29.52
C PHE A 164 -13.52 10.95 30.42
N GLY A 165 -13.21 9.65 30.44
CA GLY A 165 -13.90 8.63 31.21
C GLY A 165 -13.50 8.60 32.68
N ARG A 166 -14.43 8.97 33.58
CA ARG A 166 -14.32 8.68 35.02
C ARG A 166 -14.60 7.20 35.27
N SER A 167 -13.64 6.31 35.05
CA SER A 167 -13.83 4.89 35.38
C SER A 167 -12.85 4.40 36.44
N ARG A 168 -13.41 3.75 37.48
CA ARG A 168 -12.72 3.07 38.58
C ARG A 168 -12.33 1.66 38.11
N LEU A 169 -11.26 1.53 37.34
CA LEU A 169 -10.63 0.22 37.10
C LEU A 169 -9.60 -0.02 38.21
N ASP A 170 -9.89 -1.02 39.03
CA ASP A 170 -9.23 -1.33 40.30
C ASP A 170 -7.81 -1.92 40.15
N GLU A 171 -6.97 -1.56 41.14
CA GLU A 171 -5.72 -2.12 41.70
C GLU A 171 -4.69 -3.01 40.94
N ASN A 172 -4.83 -3.44 39.69
CA ASN A 172 -3.80 -4.30 39.05
C ASN A 172 -3.21 -3.73 37.74
N GLN A 173 -2.13 -2.94 37.86
CA GLN A 173 -1.39 -2.38 36.72
C GLN A 173 -0.88 -3.45 35.72
N VAL A 174 -0.40 -4.61 36.21
CA VAL A 174 0.09 -5.72 35.38
C VAL A 174 -1.01 -6.30 34.50
N THR A 175 -2.25 -6.35 35.00
CA THR A 175 -3.40 -6.87 34.25
C THR A 175 -3.84 -5.92 33.15
N ILE A 176 -3.67 -4.61 33.37
CA ILE A 176 -4.06 -3.56 32.41
C ILE A 176 -3.04 -3.45 31.27
N GLU A 177 -1.74 -3.47 31.56
CA GLU A 177 -0.70 -3.52 30.52
C GLU A 177 -0.85 -4.79 29.67
N HIS A 178 -1.05 -5.94 30.31
CA HIS A 178 -1.30 -7.20 29.62
C HIS A 178 -2.56 -7.14 28.76
N TYR A 179 -3.66 -6.59 29.27
CA TYR A 179 -4.89 -6.37 28.51
C TYR A 179 -4.65 -5.51 27.25
N PHE A 180 -3.96 -4.38 27.39
CA PHE A 180 -3.67 -3.52 26.24
C PHE A 180 -2.75 -4.19 25.20
N ARG A 181 -1.74 -4.91 25.67
CA ARG A 181 -0.79 -5.59 24.81
C ARG A 181 -1.42 -6.80 24.11
N VAL A 182 -2.17 -7.63 24.82
CA VAL A 182 -2.74 -8.88 24.30
C VAL A 182 -4.08 -8.65 23.62
N GLU A 183 -5.07 -8.15 24.37
CA GLU A 183 -6.46 -8.06 23.90
C GLU A 183 -6.70 -6.91 22.92
N ILE A 184 -5.86 -5.88 22.93
CA ILE A 184 -5.98 -4.75 22.00
C ILE A 184 -4.91 -4.84 20.91
N PHE A 185 -3.62 -4.77 21.25
CA PHE A 185 -2.57 -4.68 20.24
C PHE A 185 -2.43 -5.97 19.42
N PHE A 186 -2.18 -7.12 20.07
CA PHE A 186 -2.05 -8.39 19.35
C PHE A 186 -3.36 -8.83 18.69
N THR A 187 -4.50 -8.73 19.37
CA THR A 187 -5.80 -9.05 18.75
C THR A 187 -6.11 -8.19 17.53
N THR A 188 -5.76 -6.89 17.54
CA THR A 188 -5.95 -6.04 16.36
C THR A 188 -4.99 -6.44 15.23
N ILE A 189 -3.73 -6.76 15.55
CA ILE A 189 -2.78 -7.32 14.57
C ILE A 189 -3.34 -8.61 13.97
N ASP A 190 -3.78 -9.55 14.80
CA ASP A 190 -4.33 -10.83 14.36
C ASP A 190 -5.56 -10.66 13.47
N LYS A 191 -6.47 -9.74 13.84
CA LYS A 191 -7.64 -9.42 13.03
C LYS A 191 -7.24 -8.85 11.67
N GLN A 192 -6.29 -7.91 11.64
CA GLN A 192 -5.82 -7.32 10.39
C GLN A 192 -5.08 -8.35 9.54
N LEU A 193 -4.22 -9.18 10.13
CA LEU A 193 -3.58 -10.31 9.45
C LEU A 193 -4.61 -11.31 8.91
N GLN A 194 -5.68 -11.57 9.64
CA GLN A 194 -6.77 -12.43 9.19
C GLN A 194 -7.53 -11.80 8.02
N GLU A 195 -7.89 -10.52 8.09
CA GLU A 195 -8.53 -9.80 6.98
C GLU A 195 -7.65 -9.81 5.73
N LEU A 196 -6.34 -9.63 5.90
CA LEU A 196 -5.37 -9.67 4.81
C LEU A 196 -5.19 -11.08 4.24
N ASN A 197 -5.19 -12.11 5.08
CA ASN A 197 -5.17 -13.50 4.61
C ASN A 197 -6.48 -13.90 3.89
N ASN A 198 -7.61 -13.33 4.31
CA ASN A 198 -8.90 -13.56 3.67
C ASN A 198 -8.97 -12.87 2.30
N LYS A 199 -8.49 -11.62 2.21
CA LYS A 199 -8.38 -10.87 0.94
C LYS A 199 -7.35 -11.55 0.02
N PHE A 200 -6.09 -11.61 0.46
CA PHE A 200 -4.98 -12.25 -0.26
C PHE A 200 -4.85 -13.74 0.05
N SER A 201 -5.91 -14.50 -0.23
CA SER A 201 -5.89 -15.96 -0.13
C SER A 201 -4.77 -16.57 -0.99
N GLU A 202 -4.38 -17.83 -0.74
CA GLU A 202 -3.44 -18.54 -1.63
C GLU A 202 -3.91 -18.53 -3.09
N GLN A 203 -5.22 -18.60 -3.30
CA GLN A 203 -5.83 -18.51 -4.62
C GLN A 203 -5.65 -17.13 -5.25
N ALA A 204 -5.82 -16.05 -4.49
CA ALA A 204 -5.60 -14.68 -4.97
C ALA A 204 -4.12 -14.43 -5.32
N ILE A 205 -3.18 -14.88 -4.47
CA ILE A 205 -1.75 -14.74 -4.75
C ILE A 205 -1.33 -15.51 -6.01
N ASP A 206 -1.81 -16.74 -6.16
CA ASP A 206 -1.50 -17.54 -7.35
C ASP A 206 -2.13 -16.94 -8.62
N LEU A 207 -3.36 -16.41 -8.53
CA LEU A 207 -4.01 -15.67 -9.61
C LEU A 207 -3.20 -14.44 -10.04
N LEU A 208 -2.74 -13.63 -9.09
CA LEU A 208 -1.88 -12.46 -9.34
C LEU A 208 -0.55 -12.89 -9.98
N THR A 209 0.08 -13.94 -9.45
CA THR A 209 1.35 -14.46 -9.96
C THR A 209 1.24 -14.92 -11.40
N LEU A 210 0.18 -15.65 -11.74
CA LEU A 210 -0.07 -16.09 -13.11
C LEU A 210 -0.41 -14.91 -14.03
N SER A 211 -1.10 -13.88 -13.51
CA SER A 211 -1.45 -12.66 -14.26
C SER A 211 -0.24 -11.82 -14.65
N CYS A 212 0.89 -11.91 -13.92
CA CYS A 212 2.14 -11.26 -14.29
C CYS A 212 2.67 -11.67 -15.68
N ALA A 213 2.29 -12.85 -16.17
CA ALA A 213 2.63 -13.30 -17.52
C ALA A 213 1.97 -12.48 -18.63
N LEU A 214 1.07 -11.55 -18.31
CA LEU A 214 0.43 -10.64 -19.27
C LEU A 214 1.11 -9.26 -19.34
N SER A 215 2.12 -9.01 -18.50
CA SER A 215 2.76 -7.69 -18.40
C SER A 215 3.45 -7.29 -19.71
N PRO A 216 3.22 -6.05 -20.21
CA PRO A 216 3.92 -5.53 -21.38
C PRO A 216 5.34 -4.99 -21.08
N LYS A 217 5.70 -4.88 -19.80
CA LYS A 217 6.98 -4.31 -19.34
C LYS A 217 8.18 -5.02 -19.95
N ASP A 218 9.28 -4.28 -20.08
CA ASP A 218 10.57 -4.77 -20.59
C ASP A 218 10.42 -5.48 -21.94
N ASN A 219 9.58 -4.92 -22.82
CA ASN A 219 9.25 -5.50 -24.12
C ASN A 219 8.63 -6.90 -24.02
N TYR A 220 7.66 -7.06 -23.13
CA TYR A 220 6.94 -8.30 -22.86
C TYR A 220 7.88 -9.44 -22.42
N LYS A 221 8.86 -9.15 -21.55
CA LYS A 221 9.85 -10.13 -21.08
C LYS A 221 9.21 -11.27 -20.27
N ALA A 222 8.25 -10.93 -19.42
CA ALA A 222 7.52 -11.89 -18.58
C ALA A 222 6.46 -12.69 -19.36
N PHE A 223 6.21 -12.35 -20.63
CA PHE A 223 5.11 -12.90 -21.40
C PHE A 223 5.28 -14.38 -21.68
N ASN A 224 4.42 -15.21 -21.09
CA ASN A 224 4.51 -16.67 -21.18
C ASN A 224 3.14 -17.29 -21.47
N ILE A 225 3.02 -17.90 -22.65
CA ILE A 225 1.77 -18.49 -23.13
C ILE A 225 1.33 -19.67 -22.28
N ASP A 226 2.26 -20.47 -21.77
CA ASP A 226 1.93 -21.63 -20.93
C ASP A 226 1.43 -21.18 -19.55
N THR A 227 2.02 -20.15 -18.97
CA THR A 227 1.53 -19.53 -17.72
C THR A 227 0.14 -18.92 -17.90
N ILE A 228 -0.10 -18.19 -19.00
CA ILE A 228 -1.42 -17.63 -19.34
C ILE A 228 -2.45 -18.75 -19.57
N ARG A 229 -2.05 -19.88 -20.16
CA ARG A 229 -2.93 -21.04 -20.29
C ARG A 229 -3.31 -21.59 -18.92
N THR A 230 -2.36 -21.77 -18.01
CA THR A 230 -2.62 -22.19 -16.63
C THR A 230 -3.59 -21.24 -15.92
N LEU A 231 -3.41 -19.93 -16.09
CA LEU A 231 -4.33 -18.90 -15.57
C LEU A 231 -5.76 -19.15 -16.01
N VAL A 232 -5.97 -19.31 -17.31
CA VAL A 232 -7.30 -19.51 -17.91
C VAL A 232 -7.92 -20.84 -17.48
N GLU A 233 -7.12 -21.90 -17.43
CA GLU A 233 -7.59 -23.23 -17.04
C GLU A 233 -8.01 -23.29 -15.56
N LYS A 234 -7.27 -22.60 -14.69
CA LYS A 234 -7.48 -22.65 -13.24
C LYS A 234 -8.56 -21.68 -12.76
N TYR A 235 -8.59 -20.45 -13.30
CA TYR A 235 -9.41 -19.37 -12.75
C TYR A 235 -10.57 -18.92 -13.64
N HIS A 236 -10.54 -19.25 -14.94
CA HIS A 236 -11.61 -18.90 -15.88
C HIS A 236 -12.13 -20.10 -16.71
N PRO A 237 -12.37 -21.28 -16.10
CA PRO A 237 -12.74 -22.49 -16.85
C PRO A 237 -14.10 -22.38 -17.56
N MET A 238 -15.03 -21.58 -17.02
CA MET A 238 -16.37 -21.41 -17.60
C MET A 238 -16.38 -20.41 -18.77
N ASP A 239 -15.44 -19.47 -18.80
CA ASP A 239 -15.34 -18.45 -19.85
C ASP A 239 -14.64 -18.97 -21.12
N PHE A 240 -13.73 -19.93 -20.95
CA PHE A 240 -12.89 -20.49 -22.00
C PHE A 240 -13.09 -22.01 -22.12
N ASN A 241 -13.95 -22.42 -23.05
CA ASN A 241 -14.02 -23.82 -23.48
C ASN A 241 -12.76 -24.25 -24.26
N GLU A 242 -12.58 -25.55 -24.49
CA GLU A 242 -11.38 -26.10 -25.16
C GLU A 242 -11.07 -25.44 -26.51
N LYS A 243 -12.09 -25.16 -27.32
CA LYS A 243 -11.92 -24.45 -28.61
C LYS A 243 -11.39 -23.02 -28.40
N LYS A 244 -11.93 -22.29 -27.42
CA LYS A 244 -11.45 -20.94 -27.06
C LYS A 244 -10.03 -20.98 -26.51
N LYS A 245 -9.65 -22.00 -25.72
CA LYS A 245 -8.28 -22.14 -25.21
C LYS A 245 -7.27 -22.33 -26.35
N ILE A 246 -7.60 -23.19 -27.32
CA ILE A 246 -6.78 -23.39 -28.52
C ILE A 246 -6.66 -22.07 -29.31
N ASN A 247 -7.78 -21.39 -29.55
CA ASN A 247 -7.79 -20.11 -30.28
C ASN A 247 -7.03 -19.00 -29.54
N LEU A 248 -7.14 -18.95 -28.21
CA LEU A 248 -6.40 -18.00 -27.39
C LEU A 248 -4.90 -18.19 -27.56
N LYS A 249 -4.41 -19.44 -27.55
CA LYS A 249 -3.00 -19.75 -27.80
C LYS A 249 -2.52 -19.19 -29.15
N PHE A 250 -3.31 -19.31 -30.20
CA PHE A 250 -2.99 -18.73 -31.51
C PHE A 250 -2.99 -17.20 -31.48
N GLN A 251 -4.00 -16.58 -30.86
CA GLN A 251 -4.06 -15.12 -30.71
C GLN A 251 -2.86 -14.58 -29.92
N LEU A 252 -2.46 -15.23 -28.82
CA LEU A 252 -1.30 -14.83 -28.01
C LEU A 252 0.01 -14.88 -28.81
N ARG A 253 0.20 -15.92 -29.63
CA ARG A 253 1.38 -16.03 -30.52
C ARG A 253 1.42 -14.93 -31.57
N HIS A 254 0.28 -14.63 -32.19
CA HIS A 254 0.20 -13.57 -33.18
C HIS A 254 0.34 -12.18 -32.53
N PHE A 255 -0.25 -12.00 -31.34
CA PHE A 255 -0.20 -10.78 -30.56
C PHE A 255 1.24 -10.42 -30.21
N ILE A 256 2.01 -11.33 -29.59
CA ILE A 256 3.36 -11.00 -29.11
C ILE A 256 4.31 -10.59 -30.24
N ILE A 257 4.19 -11.20 -31.42
CA ILE A 257 4.99 -10.85 -32.60
C ILE A 257 4.62 -9.44 -33.07
N GLY A 258 3.32 -9.16 -33.22
CA GLY A 258 2.85 -7.85 -33.65
C GLY A 258 3.07 -6.74 -32.62
N ALA A 259 2.99 -7.05 -31.33
CA ALA A 259 3.13 -6.11 -30.23
C ALA A 259 4.55 -5.55 -30.14
N ARG A 260 5.57 -6.42 -30.23
CA ARG A 260 6.99 -6.02 -30.19
C ARG A 260 7.43 -5.17 -31.38
N GLN A 261 6.70 -5.22 -32.47
CA GLN A 261 7.01 -4.50 -33.72
C GLN A 261 6.18 -3.22 -33.87
N ALA A 262 5.02 -3.13 -33.21
CA ALA A 262 4.13 -1.99 -33.33
C ALA A 262 4.58 -0.86 -32.40
N SER A 263 4.82 0.32 -32.97
CA SER A 263 5.15 1.53 -32.20
C SER A 263 4.10 1.88 -31.15
N SER A 264 2.82 1.59 -31.41
CA SER A 264 1.70 1.83 -30.50
C SER A 264 1.62 0.85 -29.31
N LEU A 265 2.41 -0.22 -29.31
CA LEU A 265 2.42 -1.25 -28.27
C LEU A 265 3.80 -1.43 -27.63
N ASN A 266 4.74 -0.54 -27.97
CA ASN A 266 6.07 -0.50 -27.38
C ASN A 266 6.10 0.42 -26.16
N ASN A 267 6.98 0.12 -25.20
CA ASN A 267 7.21 0.90 -23.97
C ASN A 267 6.01 1.03 -23.02
N LEU A 268 5.03 0.14 -23.11
CA LEU A 268 3.94 0.07 -22.14
C LEU A 268 4.45 -0.64 -20.87
N SER A 269 4.06 -0.15 -19.71
CA SER A 269 4.49 -0.67 -18.42
C SER A 269 3.37 -1.40 -17.67
N THR A 270 2.10 -1.02 -17.88
CA THR A 270 0.94 -1.61 -17.19
C THR A 270 -0.02 -2.38 -18.11
N ILE A 271 -0.80 -3.29 -17.52
CA ILE A 271 -1.90 -3.97 -18.23
C ILE A 271 -2.98 -2.98 -18.66
N GLN A 272 -3.21 -1.92 -17.87
CA GLN A 272 -4.19 -0.88 -18.20
C GLN A 272 -3.79 -0.06 -19.44
N GLU A 273 -2.51 0.31 -19.55
CA GLU A 273 -1.97 0.95 -20.75
C GLU A 273 -2.09 0.05 -21.99
N LEU A 274 -1.85 -1.24 -21.81
CA LEU A 274 -2.04 -2.23 -22.87
C LEU A 274 -3.51 -2.32 -23.30
N CYS A 275 -4.45 -2.36 -22.36
CA CYS A 275 -5.88 -2.36 -22.68
C CYS A 275 -6.28 -1.09 -23.44
N SER A 276 -5.84 0.08 -22.96
CA SER A 276 -6.10 1.37 -23.61
C SER A 276 -5.53 1.42 -25.03
N SER A 277 -4.30 0.93 -25.21
CA SER A 277 -3.64 0.86 -26.51
C SER A 277 -4.31 -0.11 -27.48
N LEU A 278 -4.84 -1.24 -27.00
CA LEU A 278 -5.61 -2.19 -27.81
C LEU A 278 -6.95 -1.61 -28.29
N VAL A 279 -7.60 -0.80 -27.46
CA VAL A 279 -8.82 -0.08 -27.84
C VAL A 279 -8.51 1.00 -28.86
N ALA A 280 -7.48 1.82 -28.63
CA ALA A 280 -7.08 2.92 -29.51
C ALA A 280 -6.59 2.44 -30.89
N SER A 281 -5.97 1.26 -30.95
CA SER A 281 -5.47 0.68 -32.20
C SER A 281 -6.51 -0.15 -32.98
N GLU A 282 -7.77 -0.18 -32.52
CA GLU A 282 -8.86 -1.02 -33.07
C GLU A 282 -8.54 -2.54 -33.10
N LYS A 283 -7.44 -2.96 -32.44
CA LYS A 283 -6.97 -4.35 -32.40
C LYS A 283 -7.79 -5.23 -31.46
N LYS A 284 -8.72 -4.66 -30.68
CA LYS A 284 -9.62 -5.38 -29.78
C LYS A 284 -10.43 -6.48 -30.49
N GLU A 285 -10.82 -6.25 -31.74
CA GLU A 285 -11.63 -7.21 -32.51
C GLU A 285 -10.79 -8.39 -33.02
N ILE A 286 -9.53 -8.11 -33.35
CA ILE A 286 -8.55 -9.12 -33.80
C ILE A 286 -8.15 -10.04 -32.63
N TYR A 287 -7.96 -9.47 -31.45
CA TYR A 287 -7.52 -10.19 -30.24
C TYR A 287 -8.64 -10.31 -29.18
N TYR A 288 -9.86 -10.62 -29.62
CA TYR A 288 -11.04 -10.62 -28.74
C TYR A 288 -10.97 -11.59 -27.54
N LEU A 289 -10.25 -12.70 -27.63
CA LEU A 289 -10.07 -13.63 -26.50
C LEU A 289 -9.07 -13.09 -25.49
N PHE A 290 -8.08 -12.34 -25.98
CA PHE A 290 -7.09 -11.67 -25.16
C PHE A 290 -7.71 -10.46 -24.43
N ASP A 291 -8.50 -9.63 -25.13
CA ASP A 291 -9.30 -8.56 -24.53
C ASP A 291 -10.29 -9.13 -23.48
N ARG A 292 -10.98 -10.23 -23.78
CA ARG A 292 -11.86 -10.90 -22.81
C ARG A 292 -11.10 -11.36 -21.56
N LEU A 293 -9.91 -11.93 -21.72
CA LEU A 293 -9.09 -12.33 -20.57
C LEU A 293 -8.71 -11.14 -19.70
N PHE A 294 -8.30 -10.01 -20.31
CA PHE A 294 -8.02 -8.80 -19.55
C PHE A 294 -9.22 -8.30 -18.79
N ARG A 295 -10.39 -8.25 -19.43
CA ARG A 295 -11.62 -7.85 -18.72
C ARG A 295 -11.89 -8.75 -17.52
N LEU A 296 -11.80 -10.07 -17.69
CA LEU A 296 -12.04 -11.01 -16.60
C LEU A 296 -11.08 -10.82 -15.41
N ILE A 297 -9.80 -10.52 -15.69
CA ILE A 297 -8.80 -10.22 -14.66
C ILE A 297 -9.09 -8.86 -13.98
N MET A 298 -9.51 -7.86 -14.75
CA MET A 298 -9.85 -6.53 -14.24
C MET A 298 -11.21 -6.47 -13.53
N THR A 299 -12.11 -7.43 -13.80
CA THR A 299 -13.47 -7.52 -13.26
C THR A 299 -13.65 -8.70 -12.31
N LEU A 300 -12.58 -9.20 -11.70
CA LEU A 300 -12.67 -10.24 -10.66
C LEU A 300 -13.69 -9.85 -9.57
N PRO A 301 -14.29 -10.85 -8.87
CA PRO A 301 -15.52 -10.68 -8.10
C PRO A 301 -15.50 -9.49 -7.15
N HIS A 302 -16.69 -8.95 -6.85
CA HIS A 302 -16.89 -7.79 -5.96
C HIS A 302 -16.23 -7.94 -4.57
N ASP A 303 -15.95 -9.17 -4.15
CA ASP A 303 -15.25 -9.51 -2.90
C ASP A 303 -13.73 -9.23 -2.95
N MET A 304 -13.17 -9.03 -4.14
CA MET A 304 -11.78 -8.62 -4.35
C MET A 304 -11.69 -7.10 -4.14
N GLY A 305 -11.04 -6.69 -3.06
CA GLY A 305 -11.05 -5.31 -2.56
C GLY A 305 -10.39 -4.31 -3.53
N ASN A 306 -10.58 -3.01 -3.30
CA ASN A 306 -10.02 -1.95 -4.16
C ASN A 306 -8.49 -2.06 -4.34
N ILE A 307 -7.76 -2.46 -3.30
CA ILE A 307 -6.30 -2.64 -3.32
C ILE A 307 -5.89 -3.78 -4.26
N GLU A 308 -6.66 -4.87 -4.34
CA GLU A 308 -6.34 -5.98 -5.24
C GLU A 308 -6.57 -5.60 -6.70
N LYS A 309 -7.63 -4.82 -6.96
CA LYS A 309 -7.87 -4.22 -8.28
C LYS A 309 -6.77 -3.25 -8.67
N GLU A 310 -6.32 -2.42 -7.72
CA GLU A 310 -5.21 -1.49 -7.91
C GLU A 310 -3.87 -2.21 -8.14
N ILE A 311 -3.61 -3.32 -7.43
CA ILE A 311 -2.44 -4.18 -7.67
C ILE A 311 -2.53 -4.81 -9.06
N ILE A 312 -3.71 -5.25 -9.50
CA ILE A 312 -3.94 -5.84 -10.83
C ILE A 312 -3.75 -4.81 -11.96
N THR A 313 -4.31 -3.61 -11.80
CA THR A 313 -4.16 -2.52 -12.77
C THR A 313 -2.71 -2.07 -12.87
N ASN A 314 -1.99 -2.14 -11.74
CA ASN A 314 -0.60 -1.74 -11.57
C ASN A 314 0.37 -2.93 -11.38
N ILE A 315 0.14 -4.07 -12.04
CA ILE A 315 1.04 -5.27 -12.04
C ILE A 315 2.50 -4.96 -12.46
N ASP A 316 2.81 -3.71 -12.76
CA ASP A 316 4.14 -3.16 -12.95
C ASP A 316 4.97 -2.94 -11.64
N SER A 317 4.34 -3.02 -10.47
CA SER A 317 5.06 -2.89 -9.21
C SER A 317 5.72 -4.21 -8.84
N GLU A 318 6.80 -4.55 -9.53
CA GLU A 318 7.83 -5.58 -9.26
C GLU A 318 7.38 -6.92 -8.63
N THR A 319 7.96 -8.01 -9.09
CA THR A 319 7.90 -9.35 -8.44
C THR A 319 8.07 -9.31 -6.91
N ILE A 320 8.70 -8.24 -6.40
CA ILE A 320 8.78 -7.81 -5.01
C ILE A 320 7.44 -7.80 -4.29
N ILE A 321 6.33 -7.29 -4.84
CA ILE A 321 5.06 -7.24 -4.08
C ILE A 321 4.59 -8.66 -3.72
N ILE A 322 4.58 -9.58 -4.68
CA ILE A 322 4.14 -10.98 -4.49
C ILE A 322 5.11 -11.75 -3.58
N ASP A 323 6.42 -11.52 -3.72
CA ASP A 323 7.43 -12.18 -2.89
C ASP A 323 7.47 -11.60 -1.46
N ASP A 324 7.26 -10.29 -1.29
CA ASP A 324 7.04 -9.59 0.00
C ASP A 324 5.77 -10.13 0.68
N PHE A 325 4.67 -10.33 -0.06
CA PHE A 325 3.44 -10.95 0.44
C PHE A 325 3.67 -12.39 0.94
N LYS A 326 4.43 -13.20 0.20
CA LYS A 326 4.83 -14.54 0.65
C LYS A 326 5.72 -14.47 1.89
N LEU A 327 6.60 -13.48 1.97
CA LEU A 327 7.45 -13.22 3.14
C LEU A 327 6.60 -12.87 4.38
N LEU A 328 5.59 -12.01 4.23
CA LEU A 328 4.64 -11.63 5.29
C LEU A 328 3.83 -12.82 5.82
N LYS A 329 3.38 -13.72 4.95
CA LYS A 329 2.74 -14.98 5.38
C LYS A 329 3.67 -15.85 6.23
N ASN A 330 4.98 -15.83 5.94
CA ASN A 330 5.97 -16.55 6.73
C ASN A 330 6.29 -15.87 8.08
N TYR A 331 6.17 -14.54 8.18
CA TYR A 331 6.34 -13.82 9.46
C TYR A 331 5.28 -14.17 10.52
N ARG A 332 4.14 -14.75 10.12
CA ARG A 332 3.14 -15.32 11.03
C ARG A 332 3.69 -16.43 11.94
N ILE A 333 4.82 -17.04 11.59
CA ILE A 333 5.48 -18.08 12.40
C ILE A 333 6.37 -17.46 13.51
N LEU A 334 6.68 -16.16 13.40
CA LEU A 334 7.64 -15.45 14.25
C LEU A 334 7.01 -14.36 15.14
N LEU A 335 5.73 -14.06 14.94
CA LEU A 335 4.84 -13.35 15.87
C LEU A 335 4.03 -14.40 16.62
#